data_AF-A0A9C9NKR0-F1
#
_entry.id   AF-A0A9C9NKR0-F1
#
_cell.length_a   1.000
_cell.length_b   1.000
_cell.length_c   1.000
_cell.angle_alpha   90.00
_cell.angle_beta   90.00
_cell.angle_gamma   90.00
#
_symmetry.space_group_name_H-M   'P 1'
#
loop_
_entity.id
_entity.type
_entity.pdbx_description
1 polymer ?
#
loop_
_entity_poly.entity_id
_entity_poly.type
_entity_poly.pdbx_seq_one_letter_code
_entity_poly.pdbx_strand_id
1 'polypeptide(L)'
;MRTARPPAGLFGLVRARGLIWIILALVLAPPSVAAKEDAVVQAPEIAVEDPTIATVPQPEPEDYRTEAYRAPVPESLAGGTVVDTATAKTLHDEGAAFVDVLPRAPRPKGLPADTIWRPKPRSNIPGSIWLVDTGYGELAPAMERYLLDGLAEVTQGGKSRPVVIYCLRDCWMSYNAAKRAIRAGYTAVHWYPDGTDGWAEAGYALAPSEPEPRPDE
;
A
#
# COMPACT_ATOMS: atom_id res chain seq x y z
N MET A 1 -62.19 26.97 23.95
CA MET A 1 -61.99 27.40 25.36
C MET A 1 -60.62 26.88 25.80
N ARG A 2 -59.60 27.77 25.83
CA ARG A 2 -58.98 28.35 27.05
C ARG A 2 -58.27 27.27 27.91
N THR A 3 -56.94 27.15 27.80
CA THR A 3 -55.92 27.67 28.76
C THR A 3 -56.08 27.06 30.16
N ALA A 4 -55.07 26.47 30.82
CA ALA A 4 -53.85 27.15 31.26
C ALA A 4 -52.86 26.17 31.93
N ARG A 5 -51.60 26.62 32.02
CA ARG A 5 -50.43 26.06 32.73
C ARG A 5 -50.34 26.69 34.16
N PRO A 6 -49.21 26.55 34.88
CA PRO A 6 -48.90 25.82 36.12
C PRO A 6 -49.03 26.69 37.42
N PRO A 7 -48.52 26.30 38.62
CA PRO A 7 -47.10 26.49 39.06
C PRO A 7 -46.57 25.32 39.94
N ALA A 8 -45.27 25.03 40.13
CA ALA A 8 -44.09 25.77 40.62
C ALA A 8 -44.01 25.98 42.16
N GLY A 9 -42.92 25.49 42.76
CA GLY A 9 -42.40 25.84 44.10
C GLY A 9 -43.02 25.06 45.27
N LEU A 10 -42.39 24.86 46.43
CA LEU A 10 -41.27 25.58 47.06
C LEU A 10 -40.92 24.86 48.40
N PHE A 11 -39.66 24.97 48.84
CA PHE A 11 -39.12 24.89 50.21
C PHE A 11 -39.32 23.67 51.13
N GLY A 12 -38.26 23.35 51.87
CA GLY A 12 -38.41 22.67 53.16
C GLY A 12 -37.13 22.07 53.75
N LEU A 13 -36.17 22.91 54.12
CA LEU A 13 -35.09 22.55 55.06
C LEU A 13 -35.70 22.20 56.45
N VAL A 14 -35.07 21.31 57.24
CA VAL A 14 -34.82 21.44 58.72
C VAL A 14 -34.49 20.08 59.39
N ARG A 15 -33.22 20.00 59.83
CA ARG A 15 -32.63 19.54 61.11
C ARG A 15 -32.96 18.19 61.80
N ALA A 16 -31.83 17.54 62.12
CA ALA A 16 -31.35 17.08 63.45
C ALA A 16 -31.65 15.64 63.92
N ARG A 17 -30.58 14.90 64.30
CA ARG A 17 -30.16 14.67 65.71
C ARG A 17 -29.07 13.58 65.83
N GLY A 18 -27.99 13.90 66.57
CA GLY A 18 -27.22 13.00 67.46
C GLY A 18 -26.31 11.95 66.79
N LEU A 19 -25.19 11.51 67.36
CA LEU A 19 -24.64 11.59 68.72
C LEU A 19 -23.09 11.67 68.65
N ILE A 20 -22.52 12.32 69.64
CA ILE A 20 -21.08 12.43 69.92
C ILE A 20 -20.57 11.12 70.54
N TRP A 21 -19.40 10.64 70.09
CA TRP A 21 -18.47 9.91 70.94
C TRP A 21 -17.03 10.38 70.65
N ILE A 22 -16.44 11.02 71.66
CA ILE A 22 -15.02 11.38 71.71
C ILE A 22 -14.28 10.17 72.29
N ILE A 23 -13.31 9.63 71.56
CA ILE A 23 -12.24 8.81 72.14
C ILE A 23 -10.92 9.37 71.63
N LEU A 24 -10.21 10.01 72.57
CA LEU A 24 -8.83 10.46 72.46
C LEU A 24 -7.92 9.25 72.69
N ALA A 25 -7.13 8.87 71.70
CA ALA A 25 -6.04 7.90 71.86
C ALA A 25 -4.74 8.53 71.33
N LEU A 26 -3.94 9.03 72.27
CA LEU A 26 -2.54 9.37 72.08
C LEU A 26 -1.76 8.05 72.04
N VAL A 27 -1.19 7.69 70.90
CA VAL A 27 -0.27 6.54 70.79
C VAL A 27 1.02 6.98 70.11
N LEU A 28 2.11 6.66 70.81
CA LEU A 28 3.52 6.87 70.52
C LEU A 28 3.89 6.59 69.05
N ALA A 29 4.71 7.48 68.48
CA ALA A 29 5.53 7.19 67.31
C ALA A 29 6.81 6.42 67.71
N PRO A 30 7.19 5.38 66.95
CA PRO A 30 8.58 4.94 66.86
C PRO A 30 9.05 4.88 65.38
N PRO A 31 10.35 4.65 65.14
CA PRO A 31 11.28 5.59 64.51
C PRO A 31 11.31 5.54 62.97
N SER A 32 11.76 6.66 62.38
CA SER A 32 12.09 6.79 60.96
C SER A 32 13.10 5.72 60.53
N VAL A 33 12.63 4.77 59.72
CA VAL A 33 13.51 3.96 58.87
C VAL A 33 13.74 4.78 57.59
N ALA A 34 14.99 5.20 57.41
CA ALA A 34 15.46 5.74 56.14
C ALA A 34 15.35 4.64 55.07
N ALA A 35 14.30 4.71 54.25
CA ALA A 35 14.23 3.97 53.00
C ALA A 35 15.03 4.72 51.95
N LYS A 36 15.98 4.01 51.34
CA LYS A 36 16.77 4.48 50.20
C LYS A 36 15.85 4.97 49.09
N GLU A 37 16.22 6.10 48.49
CA GLU A 37 15.66 6.57 47.23
C GLU A 37 15.85 5.49 46.16
N ASP A 38 14.76 4.78 45.84
CA ASP A 38 14.68 4.05 44.59
C ASP A 38 14.59 5.08 43.47
N ALA A 39 15.67 5.17 42.69
CA ALA A 39 15.76 5.99 41.52
C ALA A 39 14.55 5.75 40.60
N VAL A 40 13.71 6.76 40.48
CA VAL A 40 12.68 6.82 39.44
C VAL A 40 13.41 6.84 38.11
N VAL A 41 13.41 5.71 37.40
CA VAL A 41 13.76 5.66 35.98
C VAL A 41 12.67 6.46 35.26
N GLN A 42 12.94 7.73 34.95
CA GLN A 42 12.15 8.46 33.97
C GLN A 42 12.28 7.74 32.64
N ALA A 43 11.22 7.04 32.24
CA ALA A 43 11.07 6.64 30.85
C ALA A 43 11.06 7.92 30.00
N PRO A 44 11.80 7.98 28.88
CA PRO A 44 11.73 9.13 28.00
C PRO A 44 10.30 9.23 27.47
N GLU A 45 9.72 10.43 27.59
CA GLU A 45 8.48 10.78 26.94
C GLU A 45 8.70 10.65 25.43
N ILE A 46 8.23 9.55 24.86
CA ILE A 46 8.19 9.34 23.41
C ILE A 46 7.28 10.44 22.87
N ALA A 47 7.86 11.44 22.23
CA ALA A 47 7.13 12.37 21.39
C ALA A 47 6.35 11.51 20.38
N VAL A 48 5.02 11.54 20.50
CA VAL A 48 4.13 10.90 19.54
C VAL A 48 4.21 11.77 18.28
N GLU A 49 5.10 11.42 17.36
CA GLU A 49 5.14 12.03 16.04
C GLU A 49 3.79 11.80 15.36
N ASP A 50 3.15 12.89 14.97
CA ASP A 50 1.91 12.95 14.19
C ASP A 50 2.05 12.05 12.94
N PRO A 51 1.19 11.03 12.72
CA PRO A 51 1.37 10.06 11.65
C PRO A 51 0.92 10.58 10.28
N THR A 52 0.93 11.90 10.08
CA THR A 52 0.65 12.49 8.77
C THR A 52 1.96 12.66 7.99
N ILE A 53 2.66 11.54 7.72
CA ILE A 53 3.75 11.54 6.74
C ILE A 53 3.10 11.73 5.37
N ALA A 54 3.08 12.97 4.89
CA ALA A 54 2.81 13.24 3.50
C ALA A 54 3.81 12.43 2.66
N THR A 55 3.28 11.50 1.86
CA THR A 55 4.10 10.72 0.93
C THR A 55 4.62 11.68 -0.13
N VAL A 56 5.91 12.01 -0.06
CA VAL A 56 6.54 12.91 -1.04
C VAL A 56 6.81 12.11 -2.32
N PRO A 57 6.26 12.55 -3.47
CA PRO A 57 6.55 11.94 -4.77
C PRO A 57 8.06 11.85 -5.02
N GLN A 58 8.52 10.72 -5.52
CA GLN A 58 9.93 10.55 -5.83
C GLN A 58 10.27 11.23 -7.16
N PRO A 59 11.43 11.90 -7.28
CA PRO A 59 11.87 12.40 -8.57
C PRO A 59 12.09 11.24 -9.54
N GLU A 60 11.87 11.49 -10.83
CA GLU A 60 12.12 10.50 -11.87
C GLU A 60 13.63 10.17 -11.96
N PRO A 61 14.06 8.92 -11.72
CA PRO A 61 15.47 8.56 -11.82
C PRO A 61 15.92 8.55 -13.29
N GLU A 62 17.20 8.84 -13.56
CA GLU A 62 17.78 8.75 -14.90
C GLU A 62 17.82 7.30 -15.41
N ASP A 63 18.09 6.34 -14.52
CA ASP A 63 18.13 4.91 -14.78
C ASP A 63 16.96 4.15 -14.15
N TYR A 64 17.07 2.83 -14.07
CA TYR A 64 16.07 1.96 -13.45
C TYR A 64 16.27 1.92 -11.93
N ARG A 65 15.15 1.82 -11.20
CA ARG A 65 15.19 1.59 -9.75
C ARG A 65 15.69 0.18 -9.46
N THR A 66 16.68 0.02 -8.59
CA THR A 66 17.30 -1.28 -8.26
C THR A 66 16.86 -1.85 -6.91
N GLU A 67 16.21 -1.05 -6.06
CA GLU A 67 15.87 -1.39 -4.69
C GLU A 67 14.54 -0.79 -4.23
N ALA A 68 14.06 -1.23 -3.05
CA ALA A 68 12.83 -0.74 -2.41
C ALA A 68 11.65 -0.58 -3.39
N TYR A 69 11.33 -1.66 -4.12
CA TYR A 69 10.36 -1.63 -5.21
C TYR A 69 8.91 -1.30 -4.80
N ARG A 70 8.62 -1.31 -3.49
CA ARG A 70 7.31 -1.00 -2.88
C ARG A 70 7.27 0.38 -2.21
N ALA A 71 8.22 1.26 -2.53
CA ALA A 71 8.25 2.65 -2.06
C ALA A 71 7.38 3.55 -2.98
N PRO A 72 7.05 4.78 -2.53
CA PRO A 72 6.38 5.77 -3.37
C PRO A 72 7.08 5.93 -4.72
N VAL A 73 6.30 5.99 -5.78
CA VAL A 73 6.78 6.07 -7.17
C VAL A 73 6.75 7.52 -7.68
N PRO A 74 7.41 7.83 -8.82
CA PRO A 74 7.32 9.16 -9.42
C PRO A 74 5.91 9.46 -9.92
N GLU A 75 5.56 10.73 -9.95
CA GLU A 75 4.32 11.22 -10.56
C GLU A 75 4.43 11.40 -12.09
N SER A 76 5.65 11.23 -12.64
CA SER A 76 5.93 11.38 -14.08
C SER A 76 6.61 10.15 -14.67
N LEU A 77 6.56 10.07 -16.00
CA LEU A 77 7.30 9.11 -16.80
C LEU A 77 7.72 9.78 -18.12
N ALA A 78 8.98 10.17 -18.25
CA ALA A 78 9.49 10.80 -19.45
C ALA A 78 9.39 9.87 -20.67
N GLY A 79 8.75 10.34 -21.74
CA GLY A 79 8.51 9.58 -22.97
C GLY A 79 7.28 8.67 -22.92
N GLY A 80 6.56 8.64 -21.81
CA GLY A 80 5.28 7.93 -21.65
C GLY A 80 4.18 8.85 -21.11
N THR A 81 3.05 8.25 -20.74
CA THR A 81 1.92 8.93 -20.11
C THR A 81 1.57 8.23 -18.81
N VAL A 82 1.56 8.95 -17.70
CA VAL A 82 1.01 8.44 -16.43
C VAL A 82 -0.51 8.54 -16.51
N VAL A 83 -1.21 7.45 -16.24
CA VAL A 83 -2.68 7.39 -16.31
C VAL A 83 -3.27 7.07 -14.95
N ASP A 84 -4.37 7.73 -14.61
CA ASP A 84 -5.16 7.39 -13.43
C ASP A 84 -6.09 6.20 -13.71
N THR A 85 -6.82 5.77 -12.68
CA THR A 85 -7.72 4.62 -12.77
C THR A 85 -8.85 4.82 -13.80
N ALA A 86 -9.40 6.03 -13.92
CA ALA A 86 -10.47 6.33 -14.87
C ALA A 86 -9.98 6.29 -16.33
N THR A 87 -8.78 6.84 -16.58
CA THR A 87 -8.13 6.83 -17.89
C THR A 87 -7.71 5.42 -18.27
N ALA A 88 -7.14 4.65 -17.32
CA ALA A 88 -6.83 3.24 -17.53
C ALA A 88 -8.09 2.45 -17.91
N LYS A 89 -9.21 2.66 -17.22
CA LYS A 89 -10.49 2.02 -17.57
C LYS A 89 -10.96 2.37 -18.98
N THR A 90 -10.82 3.63 -19.39
CA THR A 90 -11.18 4.07 -20.75
C THR A 90 -10.32 3.36 -21.80
N LEU A 91 -8.99 3.32 -21.61
CA LEU A 91 -8.07 2.59 -22.50
C LEU A 91 -8.40 1.10 -22.57
N HIS A 92 -8.78 0.50 -21.45
CA HIS A 92 -9.21 -0.90 -21.39
C HIS A 92 -10.47 -1.15 -22.22
N ASP A 93 -11.49 -0.30 -22.09
CA ASP A 93 -12.74 -0.40 -22.85
C ASP A 93 -12.55 -0.17 -24.36
N GLU A 94 -11.56 0.64 -24.73
CA GLU A 94 -11.16 0.89 -26.11
C GLU A 94 -10.28 -0.24 -26.70
N GLY A 95 -9.91 -1.23 -25.89
CA GLY A 95 -9.14 -2.40 -26.32
C GLY A 95 -7.63 -2.17 -26.42
N ALA A 96 -7.08 -1.22 -25.65
CA ALA A 96 -5.64 -1.10 -25.49
C ALA A 96 -5.06 -2.38 -24.86
N ALA A 97 -3.80 -2.69 -25.18
CA ALA A 97 -3.11 -3.80 -24.55
C ALA A 97 -2.79 -3.49 -23.09
N PHE A 98 -2.98 -4.45 -22.19
CA PHE A 98 -2.62 -4.34 -20.78
C PHE A 98 -1.56 -5.38 -20.40
N VAL A 99 -0.56 -4.96 -19.64
CA VAL A 99 0.59 -5.79 -19.23
C VAL A 99 0.79 -5.67 -17.73
N ASP A 100 0.56 -6.77 -17.03
CA ASP A 100 0.93 -6.94 -15.63
C ASP A 100 2.40 -7.32 -15.54
N VAL A 101 3.16 -6.65 -14.67
CA VAL A 101 4.57 -6.99 -14.41
C VAL A 101 4.85 -7.28 -12.93
N LEU A 102 3.80 -7.60 -12.15
CA LEU A 102 3.96 -8.00 -10.75
C LEU A 102 4.95 -9.18 -10.65
N PRO A 103 6.00 -9.11 -9.82
CA PRO A 103 6.93 -10.21 -9.65
C PRO A 103 6.24 -11.39 -8.98
N ARG A 104 6.72 -12.60 -9.29
CA ARG A 104 6.25 -13.82 -8.63
C ARG A 104 7.28 -14.23 -7.59
N ALA A 105 6.82 -14.53 -6.39
CA ALA A 105 7.70 -15.03 -5.34
C ALA A 105 8.38 -16.34 -5.81
N PRO A 106 9.72 -16.44 -5.77
CA PRO A 106 10.41 -17.64 -6.18
C PRO A 106 10.09 -18.80 -5.24
N ARG A 107 10.18 -20.03 -5.73
CA ARG A 107 10.10 -21.23 -4.87
C ARG A 107 11.15 -21.09 -3.75
N PRO A 108 10.76 -21.27 -2.47
CA PRO A 108 11.72 -21.20 -1.37
C PRO A 108 12.90 -22.15 -1.58
N LYS A 109 14.13 -21.63 -1.42
CA LYS A 109 15.35 -22.44 -1.47
C LYS A 109 15.31 -23.44 -0.31
N GLY A 110 15.47 -24.73 -0.61
CA GLY A 110 15.44 -25.79 0.39
C GLY A 110 14.06 -26.39 0.68
N LEU A 111 13.02 -26.03 -0.09
CA LEU A 111 11.76 -26.75 -0.04
C LEU A 111 11.99 -28.23 -0.43
N PRO A 112 11.61 -29.21 0.41
CA PRO A 112 11.79 -30.62 0.10
C PRO A 112 11.20 -30.99 -1.28
N ALA A 113 11.84 -31.92 -1.99
CA ALA A 113 11.48 -32.26 -3.37
C ALA A 113 10.06 -32.82 -3.48
N ASP A 114 9.57 -33.47 -2.43
CA ASP A 114 8.22 -34.05 -2.28
C ASP A 114 7.16 -33.03 -1.82
N THR A 115 7.56 -31.81 -1.46
CA THR A 115 6.63 -30.77 -1.04
C THR A 115 6.13 -29.97 -2.25
N ILE A 116 4.81 -29.99 -2.44
CA ILE A 116 4.13 -29.22 -3.48
C ILE A 116 4.21 -27.72 -3.12
N TRP A 117 4.94 -26.96 -3.92
CA TRP A 117 4.91 -25.49 -3.89
C TRP A 117 3.67 -25.00 -4.63
N ARG A 118 2.86 -24.15 -3.98
CA ARG A 118 1.73 -23.47 -4.61
C ARG A 118 1.99 -21.97 -4.60
N PRO A 119 2.34 -21.37 -5.74
CA PRO A 119 2.45 -19.92 -5.84
C PRO A 119 1.16 -19.25 -5.38
N LYS A 120 1.26 -18.04 -4.83
CA LYS A 120 0.09 -17.24 -4.49
C LYS A 120 -0.70 -16.96 -5.79
N PRO A 121 -2.01 -17.23 -5.83
CA PRO A 121 -2.83 -16.87 -6.98
C PRO A 121 -2.76 -15.38 -7.29
N ARG A 122 -2.76 -15.03 -8.58
CA ARG A 122 -2.84 -13.65 -9.07
C ARG A 122 -4.16 -13.42 -9.77
N SER A 123 -4.85 -12.37 -9.37
CA SER A 123 -5.95 -11.80 -10.15
C SER A 123 -5.49 -10.48 -10.75
N ASN A 124 -5.60 -10.31 -12.05
CA ASN A 124 -5.11 -9.16 -12.80
C ASN A 124 -6.27 -8.41 -13.51
N ILE A 125 -5.97 -7.33 -14.22
CA ILE A 125 -6.97 -6.60 -15.02
C ILE A 125 -7.38 -7.50 -16.19
N PRO A 126 -8.68 -7.73 -16.46
CA PRO A 126 -9.12 -8.69 -17.47
C PRO A 126 -8.50 -8.44 -18.85
N GLY A 127 -8.02 -9.51 -19.52
CA GLY A 127 -7.40 -9.41 -20.84
C GLY A 127 -5.93 -9.00 -20.84
N SER A 128 -5.33 -8.78 -19.68
CA SER A 128 -3.89 -8.50 -19.58
C SER A 128 -3.06 -9.78 -19.71
N ILE A 129 -1.89 -9.66 -20.34
CA ILE A 129 -0.82 -10.66 -20.19
C ILE A 129 -0.03 -10.38 -18.90
N TRP A 130 0.59 -11.41 -18.33
CA TRP A 130 1.39 -11.27 -17.11
C TRP A 130 2.86 -11.66 -17.35
N LEU A 131 3.72 -10.64 -17.46
CA LEU A 131 5.15 -10.74 -17.72
C LEU A 131 5.93 -10.57 -16.40
N VAL A 132 5.91 -11.62 -15.59
CA VAL A 132 6.54 -11.66 -14.26
C VAL A 132 8.03 -11.27 -14.29
N ASP A 133 8.48 -10.60 -13.23
CA ASP A 133 9.90 -10.31 -12.96
C ASP A 133 10.60 -9.42 -14.01
N THR A 134 9.87 -8.83 -14.95
CA THR A 134 10.44 -7.96 -16.00
C THR A 134 10.75 -6.53 -15.52
N GLY A 135 10.28 -6.17 -14.33
CA GLY A 135 10.45 -4.85 -13.75
C GLY A 135 11.66 -4.67 -12.81
N TYR A 136 12.50 -5.69 -12.62
CA TYR A 136 13.73 -5.52 -11.82
C TYR A 136 14.67 -4.48 -12.46
N GLY A 137 15.37 -3.71 -11.63
CA GLY A 137 16.29 -2.67 -12.08
C GLY A 137 17.45 -3.23 -12.88
N GLU A 138 18.10 -4.27 -12.34
CA GLU A 138 19.00 -5.13 -13.09
C GLU A 138 18.21 -6.28 -13.68
N LEU A 139 18.25 -6.43 -15.00
CA LEU A 139 17.46 -7.43 -15.71
C LEU A 139 18.38 -8.22 -16.63
N ALA A 140 18.32 -9.55 -16.55
CA ALA A 140 19.07 -10.41 -17.45
C ALA A 140 18.61 -10.20 -18.90
N PRO A 141 19.51 -10.27 -19.91
CA PRO A 141 19.13 -10.05 -21.30
C PRO A 141 18.02 -10.96 -21.81
N ALA A 142 17.89 -12.18 -21.26
CA ALA A 142 16.79 -13.08 -21.60
C ALA A 142 15.43 -12.58 -21.08
N MET A 143 15.40 -12.00 -19.88
CA MET A 143 14.18 -11.43 -19.30
C MET A 143 13.80 -10.10 -19.96
N GLU A 144 14.79 -9.32 -20.42
CA GLU A 144 14.51 -8.14 -21.24
C GLU A 144 13.90 -8.53 -22.59
N ARG A 145 14.42 -9.55 -23.27
CA ARG A 145 13.78 -10.08 -24.49
C ARG A 145 12.36 -10.57 -24.21
N TYR A 146 12.15 -11.32 -23.13
CA TYR A 146 10.82 -11.77 -22.72
C TYR A 146 9.82 -10.59 -22.54
N LEU A 147 10.25 -9.48 -21.92
CA LEU A 147 9.44 -8.27 -21.86
C LEU A 147 9.11 -7.72 -23.26
N LEU A 148 10.12 -7.56 -24.11
CA LEU A 148 9.97 -6.94 -25.43
C LEU A 148 9.18 -7.81 -26.41
N ASP A 149 9.33 -9.13 -26.35
CA ASP A 149 8.59 -10.09 -27.15
C ASP A 149 7.11 -10.09 -26.75
N GLY A 150 6.82 -10.10 -25.44
CA GLY A 150 5.44 -9.99 -24.94
C GLY A 150 4.79 -8.66 -25.32
N LEU A 151 5.53 -7.54 -25.25
CA LEU A 151 5.06 -6.24 -25.74
C LEU A 151 4.80 -6.26 -27.25
N ALA A 152 5.67 -6.88 -28.04
CA ALA A 152 5.50 -7.00 -29.48
C ALA A 152 4.28 -7.86 -29.83
N GLU A 153 4.01 -8.92 -29.06
CA GLU A 153 2.84 -9.77 -29.27
C GLU A 153 1.54 -8.99 -29.04
N VAL A 154 1.38 -8.36 -27.89
CA VAL A 154 0.13 -7.64 -27.55
C VAL A 154 -0.07 -6.37 -28.37
N THR A 155 1.02 -5.80 -28.88
CA THR A 155 0.93 -4.69 -29.85
C THR A 155 0.99 -5.15 -31.30
N GLN A 156 0.95 -6.45 -31.61
CA GLN A 156 1.02 -6.95 -33.00
C GLN A 156 2.22 -6.38 -33.79
N GLY A 157 3.34 -6.15 -33.10
CA GLY A 157 4.58 -5.54 -33.60
C GLY A 157 4.55 -4.01 -33.70
N GLY A 158 3.42 -3.36 -33.45
CA GLY A 158 3.22 -1.93 -33.60
C GLY A 158 3.67 -1.13 -32.38
N LYS A 159 4.85 -0.50 -32.44
CA LYS A 159 5.39 0.34 -31.35
C LYS A 159 4.58 1.61 -31.03
N SER A 160 3.68 2.02 -31.93
CA SER A 160 2.77 3.15 -31.73
C SER A 160 1.39 2.74 -31.21
N ARG A 161 1.13 1.44 -31.00
CA ARG A 161 -0.14 0.99 -30.45
C ARG A 161 -0.14 1.17 -28.93
N PRO A 162 -1.26 1.64 -28.34
CA PRO A 162 -1.34 1.86 -26.90
C PRO A 162 -1.07 0.59 -26.11
N VAL A 163 -0.18 0.71 -25.12
CA VAL A 163 0.06 -0.34 -24.11
C VAL A 163 0.02 0.28 -22.73
N VAL A 164 -0.75 -0.33 -21.83
CA VAL A 164 -0.85 0.03 -20.42
C VAL A 164 -0.04 -0.96 -19.60
N ILE A 165 1.00 -0.47 -18.92
CA ILE A 165 1.86 -1.28 -18.06
C ILE A 165 1.54 -0.98 -16.61
N TYR A 166 1.33 -2.01 -15.80
CA TYR A 166 0.89 -1.86 -14.41
C TYR A 166 1.40 -2.99 -13.50
N CYS A 167 1.19 -2.81 -12.19
CA CYS A 167 1.52 -3.78 -11.14
C CYS A 167 0.51 -3.64 -9.97
N LEU A 168 0.97 -3.44 -8.74
CA LEU A 168 0.22 -2.93 -7.59
C LEU A 168 0.49 -1.42 -7.43
N ARG A 169 -0.30 -0.74 -6.60
CA ARG A 169 -0.04 0.66 -6.19
C ARG A 169 1.36 0.78 -5.61
N ASP A 170 2.11 1.84 -5.89
CA ASP A 170 3.49 2.03 -5.41
C ASP A 170 4.47 0.93 -5.83
N CYS A 171 4.42 0.50 -7.10
CA CYS A 171 5.27 -0.55 -7.64
C CYS A 171 6.28 -0.01 -8.66
N TRP A 172 7.53 0.18 -8.22
CA TRP A 172 8.63 0.59 -9.10
C TRP A 172 8.94 -0.40 -10.23
N MET A 173 8.52 -1.66 -10.11
CA MET A 173 8.71 -2.64 -11.19
C MET A 173 7.89 -2.28 -12.44
N SER A 174 6.67 -1.75 -12.26
CA SER A 174 5.87 -1.25 -13.39
C SER A 174 6.47 -0.01 -14.04
N TYR A 175 7.02 0.92 -13.23
CA TYR A 175 7.76 2.07 -13.73
C TYR A 175 8.97 1.63 -14.58
N ASN A 176 9.78 0.71 -14.05
CA ASN A 176 10.96 0.20 -14.76
C ASN A 176 10.60 -0.49 -16.09
N ALA A 177 9.55 -1.31 -16.10
CA ALA A 177 9.09 -1.98 -17.31
C ALA A 177 8.56 -0.97 -18.35
N ALA A 178 7.80 0.05 -17.91
CA ALA A 178 7.34 1.12 -18.79
C ALA A 178 8.52 1.91 -19.39
N LYS A 179 9.51 2.26 -18.58
CA LYS A 179 10.74 2.92 -19.04
C LYS A 179 11.54 2.06 -20.03
N ARG A 180 11.57 0.73 -19.85
CA ARG A 180 12.17 -0.20 -20.83
C ARG A 180 11.42 -0.20 -22.16
N ALA A 181 10.08 -0.22 -22.13
CA ALA A 181 9.28 -0.11 -23.34
C ALA A 181 9.58 1.19 -24.11
N ILE A 182 9.67 2.32 -23.41
CA ILE A 182 10.01 3.62 -23.98
C ILE A 182 11.42 3.61 -24.59
N ARG A 183 12.43 3.12 -23.85
CA ARG A 183 13.81 2.97 -24.35
C ARG A 183 13.91 2.02 -25.55
N ALA A 184 13.00 1.05 -25.67
CA ALA A 184 12.87 0.17 -26.83
C ALA A 184 12.13 0.81 -28.02
N GLY A 185 11.65 2.06 -27.89
CA GLY A 185 11.04 2.85 -28.96
C GLY A 185 9.52 2.73 -29.05
N TYR A 186 8.84 2.21 -28.03
CA TYR A 186 7.38 2.31 -27.94
C TYR A 186 7.00 3.77 -27.66
N THR A 187 6.03 4.30 -28.42
CA THR A 187 5.68 5.73 -28.38
C THR A 187 4.31 5.99 -27.74
N ALA A 188 3.53 4.94 -27.47
CA ALA A 188 2.21 5.01 -26.84
C ALA A 188 2.21 4.19 -25.53
N VAL A 189 3.19 4.45 -24.67
CA VAL A 189 3.34 3.79 -23.37
C VAL A 189 2.55 4.55 -22.32
N HIS A 190 1.54 3.88 -21.76
CA HIS A 190 0.77 4.35 -20.62
C HIS A 190 1.21 3.56 -19.38
N TRP A 191 1.60 4.26 -18.32
CA TRP A 191 1.93 3.65 -17.05
C TRP A 191 0.83 3.92 -16.04
N TYR A 192 0.26 2.86 -15.49
CA TYR A 192 -0.81 2.93 -14.51
C TYR A 192 -0.28 2.59 -13.10
N PRO A 193 0.10 3.60 -12.30
CA PRO A 193 0.79 3.40 -11.02
C PRO A 193 -0.11 2.80 -9.93
N ASP A 194 -1.43 3.03 -9.95
CA ASP A 194 -2.34 2.44 -8.95
C ASP A 194 -2.57 0.94 -9.18
N GLY A 195 -2.33 0.47 -10.40
CA GLY A 195 -2.42 -0.94 -10.78
C GLY A 195 -3.72 -1.63 -10.35
N THR A 196 -3.63 -2.90 -9.94
CA THR A 196 -4.84 -3.65 -9.55
C THR A 196 -5.49 -3.16 -8.27
N ASP A 197 -4.76 -2.41 -7.42
CA ASP A 197 -5.32 -1.88 -6.18
C ASP A 197 -6.32 -0.77 -6.51
N GLY A 198 -5.92 0.22 -7.32
CA GLY A 198 -6.83 1.27 -7.80
C GLY A 198 -7.98 0.71 -8.63
N TRP A 199 -7.72 -0.27 -9.48
CA TRP A 199 -8.74 -0.93 -10.30
C TRP A 199 -9.83 -1.59 -9.44
N ALA A 200 -9.43 -2.32 -8.40
CA ALA A 200 -10.36 -2.98 -7.49
C ALA A 200 -11.09 -1.99 -6.59
N GLU A 201 -10.41 -0.95 -6.08
CA GLU A 201 -10.99 0.13 -5.29
C GLU A 201 -12.07 0.90 -6.07
N ALA A 202 -11.91 1.05 -7.38
CA ALA A 202 -12.91 1.62 -8.28
C ALA A 202 -14.09 0.68 -8.59
N GLY A 203 -14.09 -0.55 -8.06
CA GLY A 203 -15.17 -1.53 -8.21
C GLY A 203 -15.13 -2.30 -9.53
N TYR A 204 -14.03 -2.24 -10.29
CA TYR A 204 -13.89 -3.01 -11.52
C TYR A 204 -13.46 -4.46 -11.24
N ALA A 205 -13.94 -5.39 -12.05
CA ALA A 205 -13.66 -6.81 -11.87
C ALA A 205 -12.19 -7.15 -12.16
N LEU A 206 -11.61 -8.04 -11.37
CA LEU A 206 -10.33 -8.69 -11.65
C LEU A 206 -10.59 -10.12 -12.15
N ALA A 207 -9.68 -10.63 -12.97
CA ALA A 207 -9.74 -12.00 -13.48
C ALA A 207 -8.53 -12.82 -13.00
N PRO A 208 -8.67 -14.12 -12.69
CA PRO A 208 -7.53 -15.00 -12.45
C PRO A 208 -6.57 -15.01 -13.64
N SER A 209 -5.27 -15.05 -13.38
CA SER A 209 -4.24 -15.07 -14.40
C SER A 209 -3.08 -15.98 -14.01
N GLU A 210 -2.55 -16.66 -15.02
CA GLU A 210 -1.26 -17.34 -14.98
C GLU A 210 -0.23 -16.51 -15.75
N PRO A 211 1.05 -16.56 -15.36
CA PRO A 211 2.08 -15.82 -16.06
C PRO A 211 2.43 -16.46 -17.40
N GLU A 212 2.88 -15.62 -18.33
CA GLU A 212 3.44 -16.11 -19.59
C GLU A 212 4.69 -16.96 -19.32
N PRO A 213 4.93 -18.04 -20.08
CA PRO A 213 6.09 -18.91 -19.90
C PRO A 213 7.40 -18.11 -19.91
N ARG A 214 8.18 -18.23 -18.84
CA ARG A 214 9.47 -17.56 -18.74
C ARG A 214 10.56 -18.36 -19.47
N PRO A 215 11.61 -17.70 -19.98
CA PRO A 215 12.71 -18.37 -20.68
C PRO A 215 13.62 -19.22 -19.76
N ASP A 216 13.52 -19.07 -18.44
CA ASP A 216 14.32 -19.79 -17.44
C ASP A 216 13.57 -20.96 -16.77
N GLU A 217 12.35 -21.25 -17.21
CA GLU A 217 11.49 -22.33 -16.69
C GLU A 217 11.41 -23.55 -17.61
#